data_AF-A0A0E3P1R9-F1
#
_entry.id   AF-A0A0E3P1R9-F1
#
_cell.length_a   1.000
_cell.length_b   1.000
_cell.length_c   1.000
_cell.angle_alpha   90.00
_cell.angle_beta   90.00
_cell.angle_gamma   90.00
#
_symmetry.space_group_name_H-M   'P 1'
#
loop_
_entity.id
_entity.type
_entity.pdbx_description
1 polymer ?
#
loop_
_entity_poly.entity_id
_entity_poly.type
_entity_poly.pdbx_seq_one_letter_code
_entity_poly.pdbx_strand_id
1 'polypeptide(L)'
;MGFFQKLRKIISVIFEKEAEQKGDDFEKYVVDLFDEKGFSIVQWTTDMTRKHTRFVESDCGPDLVLRYRRTNEIFCVECKYRSKLFKGKLQWSSPKQLGRYRTFANDNLVPFFVVIGLGGKARKPKRMFCVPLEEANYPALSPELFEKFERSPKKRFLWKNGMLK
;
A
#
# COMPACT_ATOMS: atom_id res chain seq x y z
N MET A 1 -39.65 -9.58 -0.33
CA MET A 1 -38.23 -9.90 -0.08
C MET A 1 -37.20 -9.11 -0.91
N GLY A 2 -37.59 -8.32 -1.93
CA GLY A 2 -36.61 -7.66 -2.84
C GLY A 2 -36.01 -6.32 -2.38
N PHE A 3 -36.66 -5.59 -1.45
CA PHE A 3 -36.20 -4.25 -1.04
C PHE A 3 -34.95 -4.28 -0.16
N PHE A 4 -34.91 -5.18 0.82
CA PHE A 4 -33.76 -5.34 1.73
C PHE A 4 -32.49 -5.82 1.02
N GLN A 5 -32.61 -6.67 0.00
CA GLN A 5 -31.46 -7.11 -0.80
C GLN A 5 -30.91 -5.97 -1.67
N LYS A 6 -31.77 -5.15 -2.27
CA LYS A 6 -31.36 -3.95 -3.02
C LYS A 6 -30.64 -2.95 -2.10
N LEU A 7 -31.16 -2.70 -0.90
CA LEU A 7 -30.54 -1.78 0.06
C LEU A 7 -29.15 -2.26 0.52
N ARG A 8 -28.99 -3.56 0.83
CA ARG A 8 -27.68 -4.14 1.16
C ARG A 8 -26.66 -3.97 0.05
N LYS A 9 -27.07 -4.19 -1.21
CA LYS A 9 -26.19 -4.02 -2.38
C LYS A 9 -25.77 -2.57 -2.59
N ILE A 10 -26.67 -1.60 -2.37
CA ILE A 10 -26.32 -0.18 -2.48
C ILE A 10 -25.31 0.21 -1.40
N ILE A 11 -25.55 -0.23 -0.16
CA ILE A 11 -24.65 0.03 0.96
C ILE A 11 -23.26 -0.56 0.72
N SER A 12 -23.16 -1.80 0.22
CA SER A 12 -21.86 -2.42 -0.08
C SER A 12 -21.09 -1.64 -1.16
N VAL A 13 -21.77 -1.22 -2.23
CA VAL A 13 -21.16 -0.43 -3.31
C VAL A 13 -20.66 0.93 -2.79
N ILE A 14 -21.41 1.59 -1.91
CA ILE A 14 -20.98 2.85 -1.29
C ILE A 14 -19.71 2.63 -0.44
N PHE A 15 -19.69 1.59 0.39
CA PHE A 15 -18.52 1.27 1.22
C PHE A 15 -17.29 0.89 0.40
N GLU A 16 -17.47 0.15 -0.70
CA GLU A 16 -16.38 -0.20 -1.62
C GLU A 16 -15.78 1.06 -2.25
N LYS A 17 -16.62 1.96 -2.79
CA LYS A 17 -16.16 3.25 -3.34
C LYS A 17 -15.44 4.12 -2.32
N GLU A 18 -15.94 4.15 -1.09
CA GLU A 18 -15.28 4.92 -0.01
C GLU A 18 -13.92 4.33 0.36
N ALA A 19 -13.81 3.00 0.41
CA ALA A 19 -12.56 2.31 0.67
C ALA A 19 -11.54 2.53 -0.45
N GLU A 20 -12.00 2.49 -1.71
CA GLU A 20 -11.21 2.79 -2.90
C GLU A 20 -10.65 4.21 -2.85
N GLN A 21 -11.52 5.21 -2.64
CA GLN A 21 -11.11 6.61 -2.55
C GLN A 21 -10.09 6.84 -1.44
N LYS A 22 -10.22 6.15 -0.30
CA LYS A 22 -9.24 6.21 0.80
C LYS A 22 -7.90 5.58 0.41
N GLY A 23 -7.90 4.55 -0.43
CA GLY A 23 -6.69 3.97 -1.00
C GLY A 23 -5.96 4.98 -1.87
N ASP A 24 -6.64 5.51 -2.89
CA ASP A 24 -6.09 6.48 -3.84
C ASP A 24 -5.58 7.76 -3.14
N ASP A 25 -6.31 8.23 -2.13
CA ASP A 25 -5.92 9.37 -1.31
C ASP A 25 -4.64 9.12 -0.50
N PHE A 26 -4.48 7.88 -0.01
CA PHE A 26 -3.30 7.50 0.75
C PHE A 26 -2.09 7.29 -0.14
N GLU A 27 -2.26 6.68 -1.32
CA GLU A 27 -1.20 6.56 -2.33
C GLU A 27 -0.63 7.92 -2.73
N LYS A 28 -1.50 8.88 -3.06
CA LYS A 28 -1.08 10.27 -3.36
C LYS A 28 -0.31 10.89 -2.20
N TYR A 29 -0.80 10.70 -0.98
CA TYR A 29 -0.11 11.19 0.22
C TYR A 29 1.28 10.55 0.39
N VAL A 30 1.44 9.26 0.11
CA VAL A 30 2.74 8.58 0.17
C VAL A 30 3.68 9.10 -0.92
N VAL A 31 3.18 9.32 -2.14
CA VAL A 31 3.96 9.94 -3.24
C VAL A 31 4.50 11.30 -2.83
N ASP A 32 3.70 12.15 -2.20
CA ASP A 32 4.11 13.49 -1.74
C ASP A 32 5.23 13.46 -0.67
N LEU A 33 5.48 12.31 -0.03
CA LEU A 33 6.57 12.13 0.92
C LEU A 33 7.91 11.79 0.24
N PHE A 34 7.92 11.47 -1.05
CA PHE A 34 9.14 11.29 -1.84
C PHE A 34 9.54 12.61 -2.50
N ASP A 35 10.72 13.12 -2.18
CA ASP A 35 11.22 14.36 -2.80
C ASP A 35 11.58 14.12 -4.27
N GLU A 36 11.02 14.92 -5.17
CA GLU A 36 11.18 14.78 -6.63
C GLU A 36 12.64 14.92 -7.10
N LYS A 37 13.48 15.67 -6.37
CA LYS A 37 14.91 15.79 -6.70
C LYS A 37 15.68 14.53 -6.34
N GLY A 38 15.22 13.79 -5.32
CA GLY A 38 15.83 12.54 -4.88
C GLY A 38 15.29 11.30 -5.58
N PHE A 39 14.02 11.32 -5.98
CA PHE A 39 13.29 10.15 -6.48
C PHE A 39 12.58 10.42 -7.80
N SER A 40 12.39 9.36 -8.58
CA SER A 40 11.51 9.37 -9.75
C SER A 40 10.55 8.19 -9.68
N ILE A 41 9.31 8.41 -10.10
CA ILE A 41 8.30 7.36 -10.24
C ILE A 41 8.54 6.66 -11.57
N VAL A 42 8.89 5.37 -11.52
CA VAL A 42 9.07 4.51 -12.70
C VAL A 42 7.72 3.97 -13.14
N GLN A 43 6.90 3.54 -12.18
CA GLN A 43 5.54 3.08 -12.41
C GLN A 43 4.65 3.53 -11.25
N TRP A 44 3.44 3.98 -11.59
CA TRP A 44 2.36 4.17 -10.65
C TRP A 44 1.17 3.39 -11.17
N THR A 45 0.92 2.23 -10.58
CA THR A 45 -0.12 1.32 -11.02
C THR A 45 -1.46 1.90 -10.64
N THR A 46 -2.30 2.23 -11.64
CA THR A 46 -3.72 2.44 -11.40
C THR A 46 -4.41 1.14 -11.73
N ASP A 47 -5.09 0.53 -10.76
CA ASP A 47 -5.82 -0.72 -10.94
C ASP A 47 -6.84 -0.57 -12.09
N MET A 48 -6.47 -1.11 -13.26
CA MET A 48 -7.23 -0.98 -14.49
C MET A 48 -8.46 -1.88 -14.47
N THR A 49 -8.48 -2.92 -13.64
CA THR A 49 -9.67 -3.74 -13.44
C THR A 49 -10.86 -2.95 -12.87
N ARG A 50 -10.60 -1.80 -12.23
CA ARG A 50 -11.65 -0.86 -11.79
C ARG A 50 -12.33 -0.13 -12.96
N LYS A 51 -11.66 -0.08 -14.12
CA LYS A 51 -12.12 0.61 -15.34
C LYS A 51 -12.57 -0.35 -16.44
N HIS A 52 -12.16 -1.62 -16.39
CA HIS A 52 -12.50 -2.62 -17.39
C HIS A 52 -12.53 -4.04 -16.80
N THR A 53 -13.38 -4.92 -17.32
CA THR A 53 -13.48 -6.33 -16.87
C THR A 53 -12.33 -7.24 -17.31
N ARG A 54 -11.32 -6.71 -18.01
CA ARG A 54 -10.20 -7.51 -18.52
C ARG A 54 -9.15 -7.59 -17.44
N PHE A 55 -8.60 -8.78 -17.28
CA PHE A 55 -7.43 -8.97 -16.42
C PHE A 55 -6.24 -8.21 -17.00
N VAL A 56 -5.57 -7.44 -16.16
CA VAL A 56 -4.33 -6.71 -16.50
C VAL A 56 -3.24 -7.20 -15.56
N GLU A 57 -2.15 -7.74 -16.11
CA GLU A 57 -1.07 -8.33 -15.33
C GLU A 57 -0.40 -7.34 -14.40
N SER A 58 -0.27 -6.06 -14.81
CA SER A 58 0.31 -5.00 -13.98
C SER A 58 -0.47 -4.75 -12.68
N ASP A 59 -1.78 -5.07 -12.65
CA ASP A 59 -2.61 -4.94 -11.44
C ASP A 59 -2.25 -6.00 -10.37
N CYS A 60 -1.30 -6.89 -10.68
CA CYS A 60 -0.71 -7.83 -9.73
C CYS A 60 0.58 -7.33 -9.08
N GLY A 61 1.16 -6.25 -9.59
CA GLY A 61 2.36 -5.62 -9.06
C GLY A 61 2.10 -4.67 -7.88
N PRO A 62 3.13 -3.99 -7.38
CA PRO A 62 3.00 -2.95 -6.36
C PRO A 62 2.26 -1.71 -6.88
N ASP A 63 1.73 -0.92 -5.97
CA ASP A 63 1.15 0.40 -6.27
C ASP A 63 2.21 1.34 -6.91
N LEU A 64 3.44 1.33 -6.41
CA LEU A 64 4.53 2.19 -6.89
C LEU A 64 5.82 1.41 -7.16
N VAL A 65 6.49 1.75 -8.26
CA VAL A 65 7.90 1.43 -8.51
C VAL A 65 8.66 2.76 -8.59
N LEU A 66 9.67 2.91 -7.74
CA LEU A 66 10.43 4.15 -7.58
C LEU A 66 11.90 3.90 -7.91
N ARG A 67 12.58 4.95 -8.37
CA ARG A 67 14.02 4.97 -8.57
C ARG A 67 14.64 6.06 -7.70
N TYR A 68 15.66 5.71 -6.92
CA TYR A 68 16.49 6.68 -6.23
C TYR A 68 17.54 7.24 -7.20
N ARG A 69 17.43 8.54 -7.51
CA ARG A 69 18.18 9.16 -8.61
C ARG A 69 19.69 9.15 -8.44
N ARG A 70 20.20 9.15 -7.20
CA ARG A 70 21.64 9.21 -6.94
C ARG A 70 22.38 7.93 -7.33
N THR A 71 21.75 6.77 -7.15
CA THR A 71 22.36 5.45 -7.40
C THR A 71 21.66 4.66 -8.51
N ASN A 72 20.53 5.16 -9.01
CA ASN A 72 19.62 4.47 -9.92
C ASN A 72 19.00 3.18 -9.37
N GLU A 73 19.11 2.92 -8.06
CA GLU A 73 18.46 1.79 -7.42
C GLU A 73 16.93 1.89 -7.55
N ILE A 74 16.31 0.76 -7.88
CA ILE A 74 14.85 0.61 -8.03
C ILE A 74 14.31 -0.14 -6.82
N PHE A 75 13.16 0.29 -6.31
CA PHE A 75 12.45 -0.38 -5.23
C PHE A 75 10.94 -0.21 -5.39
N CYS A 76 10.19 -1.06 -4.70
CA CYS A 76 8.74 -1.13 -4.76
C CYS A 76 8.10 -0.64 -3.48
N VAL A 77 6.95 0.02 -3.60
CA VAL A 77 6.14 0.46 -2.47
C VAL A 77 4.68 0.07 -2.71
N GLU A 78 4.15 -0.76 -1.81
CA GLU A 78 2.72 -1.03 -1.69
C GLU A 78 2.10 -0.12 -0.63
N CYS A 79 1.02 0.57 -0.97
CA CYS A 79 0.33 1.51 -0.09
C CYS A 79 -0.94 0.88 0.48
N LYS A 80 -1.10 0.90 1.80
CA LYS A 80 -2.33 0.44 2.45
C LYS A 80 -2.79 1.39 3.55
N TYR A 81 -4.05 1.81 3.48
CA TYR A 81 -4.68 2.57 4.56
C TYR A 81 -5.69 1.72 5.33
N ARG A 82 -5.66 1.82 6.67
CA ARG A 82 -6.65 1.20 7.56
C ARG A 82 -7.15 2.22 8.56
N SER A 83 -8.47 2.37 8.66
CA SER A 83 -9.07 3.28 9.65
C SER A 83 -8.95 2.75 11.09
N LYS A 84 -8.86 1.42 11.24
CA LYS A 84 -8.75 0.71 12.53
C LYS A 84 -8.11 -0.66 12.34
N LEU A 85 -7.67 -1.26 13.44
CA LEU A 85 -7.24 -2.66 13.49
C LEU A 85 -8.43 -3.60 13.32
N PHE A 86 -8.17 -4.79 12.76
CA PHE A 86 -9.15 -5.88 12.69
C PHE A 86 -8.71 -7.00 13.62
N LYS A 87 -9.54 -7.35 14.60
CA LYS A 87 -9.22 -8.33 15.65
C LYS A 87 -7.85 -8.08 16.30
N GLY A 88 -7.55 -6.81 16.59
CA GLY A 88 -6.29 -6.38 17.20
C GLY A 88 -5.06 -6.40 16.27
N LYS A 89 -5.22 -6.76 14.99
CA LYS A 89 -4.12 -6.85 14.02
C LYS A 89 -4.25 -5.84 12.89
N LEU A 90 -3.11 -5.51 12.29
CA LEU A 90 -3.04 -4.64 11.12
C LEU A 90 -3.14 -5.48 9.86
N GLN A 91 -4.37 -5.67 9.37
CA GLN A 91 -4.63 -6.36 8.10
C GLN A 91 -4.15 -5.48 6.95
N TRP A 92 -3.16 -5.91 6.17
CA TRP A 92 -2.63 -5.12 5.05
C TRP A 92 -2.88 -5.79 3.69
N SER A 93 -2.96 -7.11 3.64
CA SER A 93 -3.10 -7.87 2.39
C SER A 93 -4.10 -9.02 2.51
N SER A 94 -4.29 -9.78 1.44
CA SER A 94 -4.85 -11.13 1.44
C SER A 94 -3.72 -12.15 1.18
N PRO A 95 -3.91 -13.46 1.50
CA PRO A 95 -2.89 -14.46 1.18
C PRO A 95 -2.50 -14.48 -0.30
N LYS A 96 -3.48 -14.31 -1.21
CA LYS A 96 -3.25 -14.27 -2.66
C LYS A 96 -2.43 -13.04 -3.09
N GLN A 97 -2.74 -11.86 -2.54
CA GLN A 97 -1.96 -10.65 -2.80
C GLN A 97 -0.52 -10.79 -2.29
N LEU A 98 -0.34 -11.26 -1.05
CA LEU A 98 0.98 -11.49 -0.48
C LEU A 98 1.81 -12.45 -1.34
N GLY A 99 1.21 -13.56 -1.82
CA GLY A 99 1.88 -14.47 -2.75
C GLY A 99 2.37 -13.77 -4.02
N ARG A 100 1.51 -12.95 -4.65
CA ARG A 100 1.87 -12.18 -5.85
C ARG A 100 3.02 -11.20 -5.59
N TYR A 101 3.00 -10.46 -4.49
CA TYR A 101 4.08 -9.52 -4.17
C TYR A 101 5.41 -10.22 -3.91
N ARG A 102 5.40 -11.39 -3.25
CA ARG A 102 6.62 -12.19 -3.06
C ARG A 102 7.19 -12.69 -4.37
N THR A 103 6.34 -13.24 -5.25
CA THR A 103 6.76 -13.65 -6.59
C THR A 103 7.34 -12.47 -7.36
N PHE A 104 6.63 -11.33 -7.38
CA PHE A 104 7.10 -10.11 -8.04
C PHE A 104 8.47 -9.65 -7.51
N ALA A 105 8.64 -9.54 -6.19
CA ALA A 105 9.89 -9.09 -5.58
C ALA A 105 11.05 -10.04 -5.88
N ASN A 106 10.81 -11.35 -5.83
CA ASN A 106 11.81 -12.38 -6.11
C ASN A 106 12.22 -12.39 -7.59
N ASP A 107 11.24 -12.38 -8.50
CA ASP A 107 11.49 -12.45 -9.95
C ASP A 107 12.24 -11.23 -10.46
N ASN A 108 12.02 -10.06 -9.83
CA ASN A 108 12.64 -8.80 -10.23
C ASN A 108 13.88 -8.44 -9.39
N LEU A 109 14.18 -9.18 -8.31
CA LEU A 109 15.29 -8.91 -7.39
C LEU A 109 15.31 -7.46 -6.85
N VAL A 110 14.13 -6.93 -6.52
CA VAL A 110 13.96 -5.53 -6.06
C VAL A 110 13.52 -5.47 -4.59
N PRO A 111 14.07 -4.54 -3.79
CA PRO A 111 13.55 -4.28 -2.44
C PRO A 111 12.08 -3.88 -2.48
N PHE A 112 11.27 -4.44 -1.58
CA PHE A 112 9.83 -4.21 -1.55
C PHE A 112 9.40 -3.75 -0.16
N PHE A 113 8.67 -2.65 -0.09
CA PHE A 113 8.17 -2.09 1.16
C PHE A 113 6.66 -1.97 1.15
N VAL A 114 6.03 -2.22 2.30
CA VAL A 114 4.62 -1.98 2.55
C VAL A 114 4.51 -0.75 3.44
N VAL A 115 4.00 0.34 2.88
CA VAL A 115 3.71 1.58 3.60
C VAL A 115 2.27 1.55 4.06
N ILE A 116 2.05 1.58 5.39
CA ILE A 116 0.73 1.42 5.98
C ILE A 116 0.35 2.64 6.81
N GLY A 117 -0.77 3.28 6.48
CA GLY A 117 -1.39 4.33 7.30
C GLY A 117 -2.47 3.76 8.22
N LEU A 118 -2.45 4.13 9.49
CA LEU A 118 -3.42 3.66 10.49
C LEU A 118 -4.13 4.82 11.20
N GLY A 119 -5.46 4.80 11.13
CA GLY A 119 -6.35 5.78 11.75
C GLY A 119 -6.26 7.19 11.14
N GLY A 120 -7.14 8.09 11.56
CA GLY A 120 -7.18 9.46 11.03
C GLY A 120 -7.87 9.54 9.67
N LYS A 121 -7.30 10.32 8.74
CA LYS A 121 -7.74 10.41 7.35
C LYS A 121 -6.66 9.80 6.46
N ALA A 122 -7.02 9.26 5.30
CA ALA A 122 -6.04 8.72 4.34
C ALA A 122 -4.89 9.71 4.03
N ARG A 123 -5.22 10.99 3.76
CA ARG A 123 -4.23 12.06 3.49
C ARG A 123 -3.48 12.58 4.72
N LYS A 124 -3.82 12.09 5.91
CA LYS A 124 -3.25 12.53 7.19
C LYS A 124 -3.47 11.42 8.23
N PRO A 125 -2.81 10.27 8.06
CA PRO A 125 -3.00 9.14 8.96
C PRO A 125 -2.45 9.50 10.34
N LYS A 126 -3.03 8.93 11.39
CA LYS A 126 -2.53 9.16 12.77
C LYS A 126 -1.17 8.52 12.99
N ARG A 127 -1.00 7.31 12.47
CA ARG A 127 0.23 6.51 12.53
C ARG A 127 0.60 6.03 11.14
N MET A 128 1.89 5.82 10.91
CA MET A 128 2.38 5.30 9.63
C MET A 128 3.51 4.30 9.89
N PHE A 129 3.55 3.25 9.08
CA PHE A 129 4.56 2.20 9.17
C PHE A 129 5.19 1.99 7.80
N CYS A 130 6.47 1.64 7.77
CA CYS A 130 7.18 1.26 6.54
C CYS A 130 7.85 -0.10 6.78
N VAL A 131 7.15 -1.16 6.42
CA VAL A 131 7.53 -2.54 6.73
C VAL A 131 8.17 -3.16 5.48
N PRO A 132 9.42 -3.66 5.54
CA PRO A 132 9.99 -4.48 4.46
C PRO A 132 9.12 -5.72 4.22
N LEU A 133 8.96 -6.16 2.96
CA LEU A 133 8.13 -7.31 2.63
C LEU A 133 8.61 -8.60 3.30
N GLU A 134 9.92 -8.71 3.52
CA GLU A 134 10.59 -9.80 4.22
C GLU A 134 10.14 -9.94 5.68
N GLU A 135 9.67 -8.83 6.27
CA GLU A 135 9.14 -8.76 7.64
C GLU A 135 7.60 -8.90 7.65
N ALA A 136 6.93 -8.46 6.58
CA ALA A 136 5.47 -8.52 6.41
C ALA A 136 4.96 -9.93 6.03
N ASN A 137 5.40 -10.97 6.75
CA ASN A 137 5.22 -12.37 6.35
C ASN A 137 3.80 -12.92 6.35
N TYR A 138 2.87 -12.20 6.95
CA TYR A 138 1.48 -12.60 7.09
C TYR A 138 0.56 -11.46 6.63
N PRO A 139 -0.63 -11.77 6.07
CA PRO A 139 -1.60 -10.76 5.64
C PRO A 139 -2.07 -9.79 6.75
N ALA A 140 -1.91 -10.19 8.01
CA ALA A 140 -2.21 -9.40 9.20
C ALA A 140 -1.00 -9.38 10.14
N LEU A 141 -0.53 -8.19 10.48
CA LEU A 141 0.62 -7.98 11.35
C LEU A 141 0.17 -7.80 12.81
N SER A 142 0.90 -8.39 13.75
CA SER A 142 0.68 -8.12 15.18
C SER A 142 1.23 -6.75 15.57
N PRO A 143 0.70 -6.12 16.64
CA PRO A 143 1.26 -4.88 17.18
C PRO A 143 2.76 -4.96 17.43
N GLU A 144 3.26 -6.02 18.07
CA GLU A 144 4.69 -6.13 18.37
C GLU A 144 5.57 -6.13 17.11
N LEU A 145 5.03 -6.58 15.97
CA LEU A 145 5.74 -6.56 14.70
C LEU A 145 5.68 -5.17 14.05
N PHE A 146 4.49 -4.65 13.76
CA PHE A 146 4.39 -3.43 12.95
C PHE A 146 4.90 -2.18 13.68
N GLU A 147 4.86 -2.16 15.01
CA GLU A 147 5.31 -1.01 15.80
C GLU A 147 6.82 -0.79 15.73
N LYS A 148 7.60 -1.84 15.44
CA LYS A 148 9.06 -1.73 15.17
C LYS A 148 9.37 -0.88 13.94
N PHE A 149 8.41 -0.76 13.03
CA PHE A 149 8.56 -0.08 11.73
C PHE A 149 7.78 1.23 11.69
N GLU A 150 7.37 1.76 12.84
CA GLU A 150 6.65 3.03 12.92
C GLU A 150 7.55 4.19 12.48
N ARG A 151 6.98 5.08 11.66
CA ARG A 151 7.59 6.32 11.21
C ARG A 151 6.62 7.48 11.40
N SER A 152 7.17 8.68 11.50
CA SER A 152 6.35 9.90 11.49
C SER A 152 5.64 10.03 10.13
N PRO A 153 4.30 10.16 10.09
CA PRO A 153 3.56 10.29 8.84
C PRO A 153 4.00 11.47 7.96
N LYS A 154 4.50 12.55 8.59
CA LYS A 154 4.88 13.78 7.89
C LYS A 154 6.33 13.78 7.40
N LYS A 155 7.13 12.80 7.82
CA LYS A 155 8.55 12.76 7.48
C LYS A 155 8.71 12.32 6.03
N ARG A 156 9.56 13.01 5.27
CA ARG A 156 9.92 12.58 3.91
C ARG A 156 10.67 11.25 3.94
N PHE A 157 10.50 10.45 2.91
CA PHE A 157 11.24 9.21 2.75
C PHE A 157 12.69 9.47 2.37
N LEU A 158 13.58 8.63 2.89
CA LEU A 158 14.99 8.61 2.55
C LEU A 158 15.40 7.20 2.10
N TRP A 159 16.31 7.15 1.14
CA TRP A 159 16.90 5.90 0.69
C TRP A 159 18.34 5.80 1.18
N LYS A 160 18.66 4.71 1.88
CA LYS A 160 20.01 4.46 2.39
C LYS A 160 20.27 2.96 2.47
N ASN A 161 21.31 2.50 1.75
CA ASN A 161 21.82 1.12 1.80
C ASN A 161 20.73 0.08 1.54
N GLY A 162 19.96 0.21 0.45
CA GLY A 162 18.88 -0.72 0.12
C GLY A 162 17.61 -0.59 0.98
N MET A 163 17.57 0.35 1.93
CA MET A 163 16.46 0.50 2.87
C MET A 163 15.74 1.83 2.72
N LEU A 164 14.42 1.75 2.74
CA LEU A 164 13.50 2.88 2.80
C LEU A 164 13.27 3.30 4.26
N LYS A 165 13.50 4.59 4.59
CA LYS A 165 13.42 5.15 5.95
C LYS A 165 12.50 6.37 6.04
#